data_AF-A0A4Q7DTS5-F1
#
_entry.id   AF-A0A4Q7DTS5-F1
#
_cell.length_a   1.000
_cell.length_b   1.000
_cell.length_c   1.000
_cell.angle_alpha   90.00
_cell.angle_beta   90.00
_cell.angle_gamma   90.00
#
_symmetry.space_group_name_H-M   'P 1'
#
loop_
_entity.id
_entity.type
_entity.pdbx_description
1 polymer ?
#
loop_
_entity_poly.entity_id
_entity_poly.type
_entity_poly.pdbx_seq_one_letter_code
_entity_poly.pdbx_strand_id
1 'polypeptide(L)'
;MSFEFEGFIIQKAGCEKRLMQTAKKVNNVSTQVTIFHAKRADLALDFLYCQGANGDTWIVAENVESLSPHVHRAEKTRMSVDKFEEKHYCRLWQEVKKNEDWSQTKKSLPLSELGKYSTLPLRTRFADFGATVGTLEQLLKSTKRDRGQFGLLFPAGEQQVPICAYLLTRVLPLL
;
A
#
# COMPACT_ATOMS: atom_id res chain seq x y z
N MET A 1 4.04 -14.52 11.06
CA MET A 1 4.90 -13.92 10.02
C MET A 1 5.34 -12.55 10.51
N SER A 2 6.63 -12.25 10.42
CA SER A 2 7.21 -10.94 10.71
C SER A 2 8.23 -10.59 9.64
N PHE A 3 8.35 -9.32 9.28
CA PHE A 3 9.33 -8.82 8.34
C PHE A 3 9.66 -7.34 8.63
N GLU A 4 10.74 -6.85 8.03
CA GLU A 4 11.19 -5.47 8.18
C GLU A 4 11.09 -4.70 6.86
N PHE A 5 10.63 -3.44 6.93
CA PHE A 5 10.64 -2.53 5.78
C PHE A 5 10.95 -1.09 6.18
N GLU A 6 12.07 -0.54 5.70
CA GLU A 6 12.50 0.84 5.94
C GLU A 6 12.47 1.24 7.44
N GLY A 7 12.96 0.34 8.30
CA GLY A 7 12.99 0.50 9.76
C GLY A 7 11.67 0.20 10.47
N PHE A 8 10.61 -0.18 9.76
CA PHE A 8 9.40 -0.73 10.38
C PHE A 8 9.58 -2.21 10.65
N ILE A 9 9.33 -2.63 11.88
CA ILE A 9 9.10 -4.02 12.24
C ILE A 9 7.60 -4.29 12.08
N ILE A 10 7.25 -5.24 11.21
CA ILE A 10 5.87 -5.55 10.86
C ILE A 10 5.57 -6.99 11.26
N GLN A 11 4.48 -7.20 11.98
CA GLN A 11 4.12 -8.49 12.58
C GLN A 11 2.64 -8.78 12.38
N LYS A 12 2.31 -9.97 11.88
CA LYS A 12 0.92 -10.43 11.82
C LYS A 12 0.37 -10.59 13.22
N ALA A 13 -0.71 -9.87 13.53
CA ALA A 13 -1.35 -9.84 14.83
C ALA A 13 -2.53 -10.81 14.92
N GLY A 14 -3.31 -10.94 13.85
CA GLY A 14 -4.52 -11.75 13.88
C GLY A 14 -5.33 -11.70 12.59
N CYS A 15 -6.48 -12.37 12.64
CA CYS A 15 -7.46 -12.41 11.57
C CYS A 15 -8.85 -12.25 12.17
N GLU A 16 -9.73 -11.50 11.51
CA GLU A 16 -11.09 -11.28 11.97
C GLU A 16 -12.05 -10.99 10.80
N LYS A 17 -13.35 -10.91 11.09
CA LYS A 17 -14.36 -10.52 10.11
C LYS A 17 -14.97 -9.18 10.50
N ARG A 18 -15.07 -8.26 9.54
CA ARG A 18 -15.70 -6.94 9.72
C ARG A 18 -16.62 -6.61 8.55
N LEU A 19 -17.63 -5.78 8.78
CA LEU A 19 -18.34 -5.09 7.69
C LEU A 19 -17.57 -3.82 7.35
N MET A 20 -17.13 -3.69 6.11
CA MET A 20 -16.28 -2.56 5.69
C MET A 20 -16.75 -1.97 4.36
N GLN A 21 -16.36 -0.71 4.13
CA GLN A 21 -16.44 -0.10 2.81
C GLN A 21 -15.18 -0.45 2.00
N THR A 22 -15.34 -0.98 0.79
CA THR A 22 -14.20 -1.36 -0.07
C THR A 22 -13.45 -0.14 -0.62
N ALA A 23 -12.27 -0.36 -1.22
CA ALA A 23 -11.55 0.70 -1.94
C ALA A 23 -12.34 1.27 -3.14
N LYS A 24 -13.29 0.49 -3.69
CA LYS A 24 -14.23 0.91 -4.74
C LYS A 24 -15.50 1.56 -4.19
N LYS A 25 -15.54 1.87 -2.88
CA LYS A 25 -16.65 2.53 -2.17
C LYS A 25 -17.94 1.72 -2.10
N VAL A 26 -17.86 0.39 -2.16
CA VAL A 26 -19.01 -0.49 -1.89
C VAL A 26 -19.14 -0.67 -0.37
N ASN A 27 -20.30 -0.32 0.19
CA ASN A 27 -20.54 -0.33 1.64
C ASN A 27 -20.95 -1.72 2.17
N ASN A 28 -20.78 -1.92 3.48
CA ASN A 28 -21.28 -3.09 4.23
C ASN A 28 -20.84 -4.45 3.64
N VAL A 29 -19.62 -4.52 3.10
CA VAL A 29 -19.07 -5.76 2.57
C VAL A 29 -18.50 -6.58 3.72
N SER A 30 -18.99 -7.82 3.88
CA SER A 30 -18.39 -8.81 4.76
C SER A 30 -16.96 -9.07 4.30
N THR A 31 -16.01 -8.74 5.16
CA THR A 31 -14.59 -8.66 4.82
C THR A 31 -13.78 -9.50 5.80
N GLN A 32 -12.99 -10.42 5.26
CA GLN A 32 -11.93 -11.08 6.01
C GLN A 32 -10.75 -10.12 6.13
N VAL A 33 -10.37 -9.79 7.35
CA VAL A 33 -9.28 -8.86 7.65
C VAL A 33 -8.11 -9.66 8.22
N THR A 34 -6.91 -9.41 7.71
CA THR A 34 -5.65 -9.82 8.34
C THR A 34 -4.95 -8.58 8.87
N ILE A 35 -4.66 -8.57 10.16
CA ILE A 35 -4.12 -7.42 10.88
C ILE A 35 -2.60 -7.59 11.01
N PHE A 36 -1.87 -6.52 10.73
CA PHE A 36 -0.43 -6.43 10.93
C PHE A 36 -0.08 -5.21 11.78
N HIS A 37 0.53 -5.43 12.93
CA HIS A 37 1.11 -4.35 13.74
C HIS A 37 2.42 -3.92 13.09
N ALA A 38 2.58 -2.63 12.84
CA ALA A 38 3.79 -2.04 12.31
C ALA A 38 4.32 -0.97 13.28
N LYS A 39 5.60 -1.04 13.61
CA LYS A 39 6.26 -0.09 14.52
C LYS A 39 7.59 0.37 13.98
N ARG A 40 7.84 1.68 14.04
CA ARG A 40 9.12 2.33 13.72
C ARG A 40 9.33 3.52 14.66
N ALA A 41 10.37 3.49 15.48
CA ALA A 41 10.69 4.56 16.42
C ALA A 41 9.46 5.01 17.25
N ASP A 42 9.01 6.26 17.10
CA ASP A 42 7.87 6.91 17.74
C ASP A 42 6.55 6.78 16.96
N LEU A 43 6.52 5.95 15.91
CA LEU A 43 5.35 5.65 15.11
C LEU A 43 4.92 4.18 15.27
N ALA A 44 3.63 3.97 15.56
CA ALA A 44 2.96 2.68 15.44
C ALA A 44 1.66 2.81 14.64
N LEU A 45 1.30 1.75 13.92
CA LEU A 45 0.02 1.65 13.21
C LEU A 45 -0.33 0.21 12.87
N ASP A 46 -1.60 -0.03 12.58
CA ASP A 46 -2.09 -1.32 12.11
C ASP A 46 -2.38 -1.29 10.62
N PHE A 47 -1.78 -2.21 9.87
CA PHE A 47 -2.21 -2.49 8.51
C PHE A 47 -3.28 -3.56 8.48
N LEU A 48 -4.39 -3.23 7.82
CA LEU A 48 -5.46 -4.17 7.54
C LEU A 48 -5.36 -4.61 6.09
N TYR A 49 -5.00 -5.87 5.86
CA TYR A 49 -5.16 -6.51 4.56
C TYR A 49 -6.57 -7.07 4.46
N CYS A 50 -7.39 -6.45 3.64
CA CYS A 50 -8.83 -6.69 3.54
C CYS A 50 -9.17 -7.50 2.30
N GLN A 51 -9.95 -8.57 2.47
CA GLN A 51 -10.50 -9.38 1.40
C GLN A 51 -12.03 -9.42 1.53
N GLY A 52 -12.72 -8.66 0.68
CA GLY A 52 -14.16 -8.58 0.66
C GLY A 52 -14.80 -9.80 0.01
N ALA A 53 -15.98 -10.22 0.50
CA ALA A 53 -16.78 -11.29 -0.10
C ALA A 53 -17.21 -10.98 -1.54
N ASN A 54 -17.19 -9.71 -1.95
CA ASN A 54 -17.42 -9.26 -3.33
C ASN A 54 -16.20 -9.42 -4.25
N GLY A 55 -15.08 -9.97 -3.74
CA GLY A 55 -13.85 -10.20 -4.49
C GLY A 55 -12.87 -9.01 -4.50
N ASP A 56 -13.24 -7.86 -3.91
CA ASP A 56 -12.31 -6.72 -3.78
C ASP A 56 -11.23 -7.04 -2.75
N THR A 57 -9.99 -6.63 -3.02
CA THR A 57 -8.87 -6.70 -2.08
C THR A 57 -8.23 -5.33 -1.94
N TRP A 58 -7.91 -4.92 -0.72
CA TRP A 58 -7.28 -3.62 -0.48
C TRP A 58 -6.53 -3.60 0.86
N ILE A 59 -5.73 -2.56 1.06
CA ILE A 59 -5.05 -2.26 2.32
C ILE A 59 -5.47 -0.90 2.82
N VAL A 60 -5.66 -0.81 4.15
CA VAL A 60 -5.80 0.44 4.90
C VAL A 60 -4.91 0.42 6.13
N ALA A 61 -4.65 1.61 6.67
CA ALA A 61 -4.05 1.79 7.99
C ALA A 61 -5.14 2.18 9.00
N GLU A 62 -5.02 1.72 10.25
CA GLU A 62 -5.81 2.12 11.41
C GLU A 62 -4.89 2.24 12.64
N ASN A 63 -5.42 2.80 13.73
CA ASN A 63 -4.73 2.92 15.03
C ASN A 63 -3.36 3.61 14.89
N VAL A 64 -3.28 4.67 14.10
CA VAL A 64 -2.02 5.41 13.90
C VAL A 64 -1.68 6.20 15.16
N GLU A 65 -0.56 5.85 15.78
CA GLU A 65 0.04 6.54 16.91
C GLU A 65 1.35 7.21 16.46
N SER A 66 1.38 8.54 16.40
CA SER A 66 2.55 9.29 15.97
C SER A 66 2.63 10.66 16.62
N LEU A 67 3.86 11.18 16.80
CA LEU A 67 4.06 12.59 17.14
C LEU A 67 3.80 13.52 15.95
N SER A 68 3.89 13.03 14.71
CA SER A 68 3.63 13.81 13.50
C SER A 68 2.13 13.81 13.17
N PRO A 69 1.42 14.95 13.25
CA PRO A 69 -0.01 15.03 12.95
C PRO A 69 -0.31 14.70 11.48
N HIS A 70 0.68 14.78 10.60
CA HIS A 70 0.52 14.45 9.19
C HIS A 70 0.31 12.96 8.97
N VAL A 71 0.94 12.09 9.76
CA VAL A 71 0.90 10.64 9.56
C VAL A 71 -0.50 10.06 9.79
N HIS A 72 -1.30 10.67 10.66
CA HIS A 72 -2.72 10.29 10.85
C HIS A 72 -3.56 10.38 9.58
N ARG A 73 -3.10 11.09 8.53
CA ARG A 73 -3.77 11.08 7.23
C ARG A 73 -3.75 9.69 6.59
N ALA A 74 -2.79 8.82 6.91
CA ALA A 74 -2.73 7.46 6.40
C ALA A 74 -4.07 6.73 6.59
N GLU A 75 -4.73 6.87 7.74
CA GLU A 75 -6.03 6.24 8.04
C GLU A 75 -7.15 6.62 7.06
N LYS A 76 -7.03 7.76 6.40
CA LYS A 76 -8.00 8.25 5.41
C LYS A 76 -7.72 7.72 4.00
N THR A 77 -6.68 6.91 3.83
CA THR A 77 -6.24 6.40 2.53
C THR A 77 -6.37 4.88 2.42
N ARG A 78 -6.62 4.42 1.20
CA ARG A 78 -6.73 3.00 0.87
C ARG A 78 -5.92 2.69 -0.39
N MET A 79 -5.33 1.50 -0.45
CA MET A 79 -4.65 0.99 -1.64
C MET A 79 -5.37 -0.26 -2.14
N SER A 80 -5.88 -0.23 -3.36
CA SER A 80 -6.44 -1.42 -4.01
C SER A 80 -5.34 -2.42 -4.36
N VAL A 81 -5.68 -3.69 -4.24
CA VAL A 81 -4.93 -4.82 -4.79
C VAL A 81 -5.84 -5.48 -5.82
N ASP A 82 -5.50 -5.32 -7.09
CA ASP A 82 -6.28 -5.78 -8.22
C ASP A 82 -5.70 -7.08 -8.79
N LYS A 83 -6.54 -7.87 -9.45
CA LYS A 83 -6.14 -9.15 -10.07
C LYS A 83 -5.69 -8.93 -11.52
N PHE A 84 -4.66 -9.66 -11.93
CA PHE A 84 -4.22 -9.73 -13.32
C PHE A 84 -3.66 -11.13 -13.60
N GLU A 85 -4.37 -11.91 -14.42
CA GLU A 85 -4.09 -13.33 -14.61
C GLU A 85 -4.02 -14.04 -13.24
N GLU A 86 -3.02 -14.91 -13.02
CA GLU A 86 -2.77 -15.61 -11.75
C GLU A 86 -2.01 -14.77 -10.70
N LYS A 87 -1.84 -13.47 -10.96
CA LYS A 87 -1.07 -12.54 -10.13
C LYS A 87 -1.94 -11.41 -9.60
N HIS A 88 -1.40 -10.68 -8.64
CA HIS A 88 -1.98 -9.46 -8.12
C HIS A 88 -1.10 -8.26 -8.46
N TYR A 89 -1.71 -7.08 -8.52
CA TYR A 89 -0.98 -5.84 -8.66
C TYR A 89 -1.55 -4.72 -7.81
N CYS A 90 -0.70 -3.78 -7.42
CA CYS A 90 -1.11 -2.51 -6.83
C CYS A 90 -0.39 -1.35 -7.53
N ARG A 91 -1.03 -0.17 -7.51
CA ARG A 91 -0.53 1.03 -8.18
C ARG A 91 0.25 1.89 -7.21
N LEU A 92 1.39 2.43 -7.67
CA LEU A 92 2.26 3.33 -6.92
C LEU A 92 1.92 4.81 -7.21
N TRP A 93 0.73 5.25 -6.83
CA TRP A 93 0.43 6.70 -6.75
C TRP A 93 0.85 7.22 -5.38
N GLN A 94 1.10 8.52 -5.23
CA GLN A 94 1.35 9.21 -3.95
C GLN A 94 0.23 10.22 -3.65
N GLU A 95 -0.04 10.51 -2.37
CA GLU A 95 -0.62 11.80 -1.99
C GLU A 95 0.53 12.83 -1.99
N VAL A 96 0.33 13.95 -2.68
CA VAL A 96 1.39 14.96 -2.86
C VAL A 96 1.17 16.14 -1.92
N LYS A 97 2.24 16.60 -1.28
CA LYS A 97 2.21 17.85 -0.53
C LYS A 97 2.08 19.02 -1.51
N LYS A 98 1.19 19.96 -1.22
CA LYS A 98 1.02 21.23 -1.91
C LYS A 98 1.11 22.33 -0.85
N ASN A 99 2.20 23.09 -0.88
CA ASN A 99 2.56 24.07 0.16
C ASN A 99 2.71 23.37 1.53
N GLU A 100 2.01 23.85 2.55
CA GLU A 100 1.99 23.26 3.90
C GLU A 100 0.99 22.09 4.00
N ASP A 101 0.08 21.95 3.04
CA ASP A 101 -1.00 20.96 3.07
C ASP A 101 -0.72 19.72 2.22
N TRP A 102 -1.08 18.56 2.74
CA TRP A 102 -1.14 17.35 1.93
C TRP A 102 -2.40 17.34 1.06
N SER A 103 -2.22 17.32 -0.27
CA SER A 103 -3.31 17.31 -1.25
C SER A 103 -4.03 15.98 -1.25
N GLN A 104 -5.37 16.02 -1.36
CA GLN A 104 -6.19 14.82 -1.64
C GLN A 104 -5.96 14.28 -3.07
N THR A 105 -5.19 15.00 -3.90
CA THR A 105 -4.92 14.60 -5.27
C THR A 105 -3.90 13.47 -5.30
N LYS A 106 -4.31 12.34 -5.87
CA LYS A 106 -3.47 11.17 -6.10
C LYS A 106 -2.63 11.41 -7.35
N LYS A 107 -1.31 11.45 -7.23
CA LYS A 107 -0.40 11.67 -8.37
C LYS A 107 0.48 10.44 -8.59
N SER A 108 0.58 10.01 -9.85
CA SER A 108 1.65 9.09 -10.24
C SER A 108 2.96 9.85 -10.23
N LEU A 109 3.95 9.35 -9.48
CA LEU A 109 5.27 9.94 -9.42
C LEU A 109 6.27 9.11 -10.22
N PRO A 110 7.36 9.72 -10.71
CA PRO A 110 8.52 8.97 -11.19
C PRO A 110 9.05 8.03 -10.10
N LEU A 111 9.62 6.88 -10.47
CA LEU A 111 10.23 5.95 -9.51
C LEU A 111 11.36 6.60 -8.68
N SER A 112 12.08 7.57 -9.24
CA SER A 112 13.13 8.31 -8.51
C SER A 112 12.57 9.09 -7.32
N GLU A 113 11.38 9.65 -7.44
CA GLU A 113 10.72 10.38 -6.35
C GLU A 113 10.27 9.42 -5.24
N LEU A 114 9.71 8.26 -5.61
CA LEU A 114 9.38 7.22 -4.64
C LEU A 114 10.64 6.64 -3.98
N GLY A 115 11.75 6.55 -4.72
CA GLY A 115 13.01 6.02 -4.25
C GLY A 115 13.65 6.84 -3.12
N LYS A 116 13.26 8.11 -2.93
CA LYS A 116 13.78 8.96 -1.84
C LYS A 116 13.47 8.40 -0.44
N TYR A 117 12.42 7.58 -0.33
CA TYR A 117 11.97 6.99 0.92
C TYR A 117 12.50 5.56 1.15
N SER A 118 13.34 5.06 0.24
CA SER A 118 13.84 3.69 0.30
C SER A 118 15.36 3.70 0.40
N THR A 119 15.89 2.95 1.35
CA THR A 119 17.34 2.77 1.54
C THR A 119 17.99 1.97 0.41
N LEU A 120 17.21 1.15 -0.30
CA LEU A 120 17.63 0.37 -1.46
C LEU A 120 16.88 0.80 -2.73
N PRO A 121 17.43 0.55 -3.94
CA PRO A 121 16.68 0.71 -5.17
C PRO A 121 15.37 -0.07 -5.13
N LEU A 122 14.25 0.59 -5.46
CA LEU A 122 12.90 0.00 -5.32
C LEU A 122 12.75 -1.34 -6.07
N ARG A 123 13.39 -1.48 -7.24
CA ARG A 123 13.37 -2.73 -8.01
C ARG A 123 13.98 -3.87 -7.22
N THR A 124 15.14 -3.65 -6.59
CA THR A 124 15.80 -4.63 -5.72
C THR A 124 14.94 -4.92 -4.51
N ARG A 125 14.47 -3.86 -3.83
CA ARG A 125 13.70 -4.00 -2.59
C ARG A 125 12.42 -4.81 -2.77
N PHE A 126 11.70 -4.61 -3.86
CA PHE A 126 10.47 -5.37 -4.13
C PHE A 126 10.72 -6.74 -4.76
N ALA A 127 11.86 -6.95 -5.42
CA ALA A 127 12.26 -8.27 -5.90
C ALA A 127 12.49 -9.25 -4.74
N ASP A 128 12.97 -8.78 -3.58
CA ASP A 128 13.12 -9.59 -2.36
C ASP A 128 11.78 -10.20 -1.89
N PHE A 129 10.66 -9.54 -2.23
CA PHE A 129 9.31 -10.02 -1.95
C PHE A 129 8.66 -10.73 -3.16
N GLY A 130 9.45 -11.11 -4.16
CA GLY A 130 8.96 -11.75 -5.40
C GLY A 130 8.15 -10.83 -6.32
N ALA A 131 8.22 -9.50 -6.14
CA ALA A 131 7.47 -8.54 -6.93
C ALA A 131 8.30 -7.88 -8.02
N THR A 132 7.63 -7.54 -9.13
CA THR A 132 8.21 -6.78 -10.24
C THR A 132 7.67 -5.36 -10.23
N VAL A 133 8.58 -4.37 -10.20
CA VAL A 133 8.25 -2.95 -10.37
C VAL A 133 8.28 -2.58 -11.86
N GLY A 134 7.28 -1.86 -12.34
CA GLY A 134 7.25 -1.41 -13.73
C GLY A 134 6.07 -0.47 -14.01
N THR A 135 5.99 0.04 -15.24
CA THR A 135 4.79 0.75 -15.67
C THR A 135 3.64 -0.25 -15.88
N LEU A 136 2.38 0.20 -15.82
CA LEU A 136 1.23 -0.68 -16.10
C LEU A 136 1.26 -1.24 -17.53
N GLU A 137 1.87 -0.53 -18.48
CA GLU A 137 2.17 -1.04 -19.82
C GLU A 137 3.08 -2.27 -19.76
N GLN A 138 4.20 -2.17 -19.05
CA GLN A 138 5.19 -3.24 -18.92
C GLN A 138 4.65 -4.45 -18.13
N LEU A 139 3.92 -4.18 -17.05
CA LEU A 139 3.46 -5.22 -16.13
C LEU A 139 2.19 -5.92 -16.60
N LEU A 140 1.24 -5.16 -17.16
CA LEU A 140 -0.13 -5.62 -17.40
C LEU A 140 -0.53 -5.56 -18.88
N LYS A 141 0.41 -5.19 -19.78
CA LYS A 141 0.12 -4.90 -21.19
C LYS A 141 -0.99 -3.86 -21.37
N SER A 142 -1.10 -2.91 -20.43
CA SER A 142 -2.14 -1.89 -20.46
C SER A 142 -1.92 -0.92 -21.62
N THR A 143 -2.94 -0.72 -22.45
CA THR A 143 -2.96 0.29 -23.53
C THR A 143 -3.76 1.54 -23.12
N LYS A 144 -4.28 1.58 -21.90
CA LYS A 144 -5.15 2.65 -21.39
C LYS A 144 -4.36 3.94 -21.11
N ARG A 145 -5.08 5.00 -20.73
CA ARG A 145 -4.49 6.31 -20.37
C ARG A 145 -3.55 6.23 -19.16
N ASP A 146 -3.74 5.25 -18.28
CA ASP A 146 -2.94 5.03 -17.08
C ASP A 146 -1.73 4.12 -17.31
N ARG A 147 -1.45 3.70 -18.54
CA ARG A 147 -0.35 2.77 -18.88
C ARG A 147 1.03 3.20 -18.38
N GLY A 148 1.29 4.51 -18.30
CA GLY A 148 2.54 5.08 -17.80
C GLY A 148 2.64 5.15 -16.26
N GLN A 149 1.60 4.80 -15.53
CA GLN A 149 1.64 4.75 -14.06
C GLN A 149 2.53 3.60 -13.60
N PHE A 150 3.26 3.79 -12.51
CA PHE A 150 4.04 2.71 -11.91
C PHE A 150 3.15 1.81 -11.04
N GLY A 151 3.48 0.54 -11.01
CA GLY A 151 2.84 -0.46 -10.18
C GLY A 151 3.83 -1.55 -9.75
N LEU A 152 3.30 -2.46 -8.95
CA LEU A 152 3.94 -3.70 -8.53
C LEU A 152 3.09 -4.86 -8.99
N LEU A 153 3.69 -5.84 -9.67
CA LEU A 153 3.05 -7.11 -10.01
C LEU A 153 3.70 -8.21 -9.15
N PHE A 154 2.90 -9.01 -8.46
CA PHE A 154 3.38 -9.96 -7.46
C PHE A 154 2.50 -11.22 -7.39
N PRO A 155 3.01 -12.33 -6.81
CA PRO A 155 2.23 -13.55 -6.64
C PRO A 155 0.94 -13.32 -5.85
N ALA A 156 -0.12 -14.04 -6.22
CA ALA A 156 -1.35 -14.03 -5.44
C ALA A 156 -1.08 -14.52 -4.00
N GLY A 157 -1.68 -13.86 -3.01
CA GLY A 157 -1.49 -14.19 -1.60
C GLY A 157 -0.26 -13.55 -0.94
N GLU A 158 0.64 -12.92 -1.70
CA GLU A 158 1.75 -12.17 -1.10
C GLU A 158 1.25 -10.85 -0.50
N GLN A 159 1.17 -10.81 0.83
CA GLN A 159 0.62 -9.68 1.59
C GLN A 159 1.69 -8.63 1.91
N GLN A 160 2.98 -8.99 1.92
CA GLN A 160 4.06 -8.07 2.27
C GLN A 160 4.20 -6.95 1.23
N VAL A 161 4.12 -7.32 -0.06
CA VAL A 161 4.27 -6.37 -1.18
C VAL A 161 3.32 -5.18 -1.07
N PRO A 162 2.00 -5.36 -0.96
CA PRO A 162 1.09 -4.23 -0.86
C PRO A 162 1.22 -3.47 0.47
N ILE A 163 1.63 -4.11 1.58
CA ILE A 163 1.93 -3.41 2.86
C ILE A 163 3.13 -2.47 2.68
N CYS A 164 4.23 -2.98 2.14
CA CYS A 164 5.43 -2.21 1.82
C CYS A 164 5.13 -1.07 0.84
N ALA A 165 4.31 -1.34 -0.18
CA ALA A 165 3.87 -0.32 -1.14
C ALA A 165 3.05 0.79 -0.46
N TYR A 166 2.18 0.43 0.49
CA TYR A 166 1.40 1.39 1.25
C TYR A 166 2.32 2.25 2.12
N LEU A 167 3.25 1.65 2.86
CA LEU A 167 4.27 2.37 3.63
C LEU A 167 5.00 3.38 2.75
N LEU A 168 5.53 2.92 1.61
CA LEU A 168 6.28 3.73 0.68
C LEU A 168 5.51 4.93 0.13
N THR A 169 4.21 4.76 -0.13
CA THR A 169 3.42 5.74 -0.87
C THR A 169 2.48 6.59 0.00
N ARG A 170 2.18 6.16 1.23
CA ARG A 170 1.18 6.80 2.11
C ARG A 170 1.70 7.15 3.48
N VAL A 171 2.74 6.48 3.97
CA VAL A 171 3.22 6.69 5.35
C VAL A 171 4.55 7.41 5.34
N LEU A 172 5.56 6.86 4.66
CA LEU A 172 6.90 7.45 4.59
C LEU A 172 6.93 8.89 4.08
N PRO A 173 6.11 9.29 3.09
CA PRO A 173 6.08 10.69 2.68
C PRO A 173 5.54 11.66 3.74
N LEU A 174 4.78 11.17 4.72
CA LEU A 174 4.14 11.99 5.77
C LEU A 174 5.04 12.18 7.00
N LEU A 175 6.17 11.46 7.05
CA LEU A 175 7.22 11.61 8.06
C LEU A 175 8.09 12.83 7.73
#